data_AF-A0A3D3ZJB0-F1
#
_entry.id   AF-A0A3D3ZJB0-F1
#
_cell.length_a   1.000
_cell.length_b   1.000
_cell.length_c   1.000
_cell.angle_alpha   90.00
_cell.angle_beta   90.00
_cell.angle_gamma   90.00
#
_symmetry.space_group_name_H-M   'P 1'
#
loop_
_entity.id
_entity.type
_entity.pdbx_description
1 polymer ?
#
loop_
_entity_poly.entity_id
_entity_poly.type
_entity_poly.pdbx_seq_one_letter_code
_entity_poly.pdbx_strand_id
1 'polypeptide(L)'
;MTQAQSSEEKAQLKVQWTRLAIDQALANQWEEAITTNRNILNIFPNEPEAYNRLGKAYSELGRYSEARQAYNQTLKYNPNNSIAKKNLDRLSMLQEELVTTHAGAERIDPRLFIEETGKTGTSDLINIAPTSIL
;
A
#
# COMPACT_ATOMS: atom_id res chain seq x y z
N MET A 1 -28.26 40.35 -1.18
CA MET A 1 -26.79 40.51 -1.27
C MET A 1 -25.99 39.60 -0.32
N THR A 2 -26.63 38.86 0.60
CA THR A 2 -25.98 38.11 1.69
C THR A 2 -25.41 36.73 1.32
N GLN A 3 -25.94 36.02 0.33
CA GLN A 3 -25.47 34.67 -0.02
C GLN A 3 -24.13 34.68 -0.80
N ALA A 4 -23.90 35.71 -1.63
CA ALA A 4 -22.68 35.81 -2.44
C ALA A 4 -21.43 36.08 -1.56
N GLN A 5 -21.56 36.94 -0.55
CA GLN A 5 -20.46 37.22 0.38
C GLN A 5 -20.09 35.98 1.21
N SER A 6 -21.09 35.22 1.68
CA SER A 6 -20.83 33.97 2.41
C SER A 6 -20.16 32.88 1.55
N SER A 7 -20.45 32.82 0.24
CA SER A 7 -19.76 31.88 -0.65
C SER A 7 -18.31 32.31 -0.95
N GLU A 8 -18.06 33.61 -1.09
CA GLU A 8 -16.71 34.15 -1.31
C GLU A 8 -15.83 33.96 -0.07
N GLU A 9 -16.35 34.23 1.13
CA GLU A 9 -15.64 34.01 2.39
C GLU A 9 -15.24 32.53 2.56
N LYS A 10 -16.15 31.61 2.23
CA LYS A 10 -15.87 30.17 2.23
C LYS A 10 -14.78 29.81 1.23
N ALA A 11 -14.83 30.36 0.02
CA ALA A 11 -13.80 30.13 -0.98
C ALA A 11 -12.43 30.65 -0.53
N GLN A 12 -12.36 31.82 0.10
CA GLN A 12 -11.13 32.35 0.67
C GLN A 12 -10.60 31.49 1.81
N LEU A 13 -11.47 31.05 2.71
CA LEU A 13 -11.12 30.14 3.80
C LEU A 13 -10.55 28.82 3.26
N LYS A 14 -11.15 28.27 2.19
CA LYS A 14 -10.64 27.08 1.50
C LYS A 14 -9.23 27.28 1.00
N VAL A 15 -8.95 28.41 0.34
CA VAL A 15 -7.62 28.71 -0.21
C VAL A 15 -6.58 28.80 0.92
N GLN A 16 -6.92 29.49 2.02
CA GLN A 16 -6.04 29.60 3.19
C GLN A 16 -5.74 28.23 3.80
N TRP A 17 -6.75 27.40 4.00
CA TRP A 17 -6.59 26.08 4.59
C TRP A 17 -5.86 25.11 3.65
N THR A 18 -6.09 25.24 2.34
CA THR A 18 -5.34 24.49 1.33
C THR A 18 -3.85 24.84 1.39
N ARG A 19 -3.53 26.13 1.51
CA ARG A 19 -2.14 26.58 1.67
C ARG A 19 -1.52 26.03 2.95
N LEU A 20 -2.22 26.14 4.08
CA LEU A 20 -1.77 25.58 5.36
C LEU A 20 -1.50 24.07 5.26
N ALA A 21 -2.40 23.31 4.65
CA ALA A 21 -2.23 21.87 4.46
C ALA A 21 -1.02 21.52 3.57
N ILE A 22 -0.72 22.35 2.56
CA ILE A 22 0.48 22.20 1.73
C ILE A 22 1.72 22.48 2.56
N ASP A 23 1.75 23.58 3.30
CA ASP A 23 2.91 23.98 4.10
C ASP A 23 3.22 22.94 5.18
N GLN A 24 2.20 22.39 5.84
CA GLN A 24 2.32 21.27 6.78
C GLN A 24 2.90 20.01 6.11
N ALA A 25 2.40 19.66 4.92
CA ALA A 25 2.94 18.54 4.15
C ALA A 25 4.41 18.76 3.73
N LEU A 26 4.79 19.99 3.39
CA LEU A 26 6.18 20.33 3.07
C LEU A 26 7.09 20.30 4.31
N ALA A 27 6.53 20.57 5.49
CA ALA A 27 7.21 20.46 6.78
C ALA A 27 7.24 19.03 7.36
N ASN A 28 6.75 18.02 6.63
CA ASN A 28 6.58 16.63 7.10
C ASN A 28 5.65 16.47 8.32
N GLN A 29 4.78 17.45 8.56
CA GLN A 29 3.76 17.44 9.61
C GLN A 29 2.48 16.76 9.08
N TRP A 30 2.56 15.44 8.88
CA TRP A 30 1.53 14.68 8.17
C TRP A 30 0.24 14.54 8.97
N GLU A 31 0.30 14.36 10.29
CA GLU A 31 -0.86 14.33 11.18
C GLU A 31 -1.65 15.64 11.17
N GLU A 32 -0.95 16.77 11.21
CA GLU A 32 -1.55 18.10 11.14
C GLU A 32 -2.15 18.33 9.76
N ALA A 33 -1.44 17.94 8.70
CA ALA A 33 -1.97 17.99 7.34
C ALA A 33 -3.26 17.15 7.20
N ILE A 34 -3.35 16.00 7.85
CA ILE A 34 -4.58 15.19 7.88
C ILE A 34 -5.72 15.98 8.55
N THR A 35 -5.46 16.55 9.72
CA THR A 35 -6.45 17.33 10.45
C THR A 35 -6.95 18.50 9.61
N THR A 36 -6.04 19.27 9.01
CA THR A 36 -6.38 20.42 8.16
C THR A 36 -7.21 19.99 6.94
N ASN A 37 -6.82 18.93 6.23
CA ASN A 37 -7.59 18.46 5.07
C ASN A 37 -8.97 17.88 5.46
N ARG A 38 -9.09 17.22 6.61
CA ARG A 38 -10.41 16.79 7.14
C ARG A 38 -11.31 17.99 7.42
N ASN A 39 -10.75 19.05 7.98
CA ASN A 39 -11.51 20.26 8.23
C ASN A 39 -11.96 20.92 6.91
N ILE A 40 -11.12 20.93 5.86
CA ILE A 40 -11.53 21.37 4.51
C ILE A 40 -12.73 20.55 4.04
N LEU A 41 -12.69 19.21 4.18
CA LEU A 41 -13.78 18.33 3.75
C LEU A 41 -15.07 18.48 4.56
N ASN A 42 -14.99 18.88 5.84
CA ASN A 42 -16.18 19.17 6.63
C ASN A 42 -16.96 20.38 6.06
N ILE A 43 -16.26 21.33 5.44
CA ILE A 43 -16.86 22.51 4.82
C ILE A 43 -17.18 22.24 3.34
N PHE A 44 -16.31 21.50 2.66
CA PHE A 44 -16.37 21.17 1.23
C PHE A 44 -16.27 19.66 1.02
N PRO A 45 -17.36 18.90 1.23
CA PRO A 45 -17.33 17.43 1.21
C PRO A 45 -17.03 16.82 -0.17
N ASN A 46 -17.23 17.60 -1.24
CA ASN A 46 -17.09 17.15 -2.63
C ASN A 46 -15.78 17.64 -3.26
N GLU A 47 -14.71 17.79 -2.48
CA GLU A 47 -13.42 18.28 -2.96
C GLU A 47 -12.40 17.14 -3.21
N PRO A 48 -12.27 16.63 -4.45
CA PRO A 48 -11.30 15.59 -4.80
C PRO A 48 -9.85 15.93 -4.41
N GLU A 49 -9.44 17.19 -4.48
CA GLU A 49 -8.07 17.63 -4.21
C GLU A 49 -7.71 17.46 -2.74
N ALA A 50 -8.67 17.69 -1.83
CA ALA A 50 -8.48 17.51 -0.40
C ALA A 50 -8.41 16.01 -0.04
N TYR A 51 -9.22 15.16 -0.67
CA TYR A 51 -9.07 13.70 -0.56
C TYR A 51 -7.71 13.22 -1.08
N ASN A 52 -7.19 13.82 -2.16
CA ASN A 52 -5.91 13.44 -2.73
C ASN A 52 -4.75 13.79 -1.78
N ARG A 53 -4.82 14.96 -1.14
CA ARG A 53 -3.86 15.39 -0.10
C ARG A 53 -3.94 14.50 1.13
N LEU A 54 -5.14 14.09 1.56
CA LEU A 54 -5.32 13.11 2.63
C LEU A 54 -4.68 11.77 2.27
N GLY A 55 -4.93 11.26 1.06
CA GLY A 55 -4.34 10.01 0.59
C GLY A 55 -2.82 10.05 0.66
N LYS A 56 -2.22 11.17 0.25
CA LYS A 56 -0.78 11.38 0.37
C LYS A 56 -0.32 11.36 1.83
N ALA A 57 -0.93 12.17 2.69
CA ALA A 57 -0.53 12.25 4.09
C ALA A 57 -0.66 10.90 4.83
N TYR A 58 -1.72 10.13 4.58
CA TYR A 58 -1.83 8.77 5.12
C TYR A 58 -0.76 7.81 4.56
N SER A 59 -0.41 7.94 3.28
CA SER A 59 0.63 7.11 2.66
C SER A 59 1.99 7.35 3.30
N GLU A 60 2.34 8.61 3.57
CA GLU A 60 3.61 9.00 4.22
C GLU A 60 3.68 8.50 5.67
N LEU A 61 2.53 8.38 6.35
CA LEU A 61 2.42 7.80 7.69
C LEU A 61 2.34 6.27 7.71
N GLY A 62 2.44 5.60 6.56
CA GLY A 62 2.31 4.14 6.47
C GLY A 62 0.88 3.61 6.67
N ARG A 63 -0.11 4.51 6.74
CA ARG A 63 -1.54 4.19 6.91
C ARG A 63 -2.18 3.87 5.57
N TYR A 64 -1.71 2.80 4.93
CA TYR A 64 -2.05 2.47 3.55
C TYR A 64 -3.53 2.17 3.32
N SER A 65 -4.23 1.65 4.35
CA SER A 65 -5.66 1.34 4.25
C SER A 65 -6.50 2.61 4.11
N GLU A 66 -6.21 3.62 4.92
CA GLU A 66 -6.86 4.93 4.88
C GLU A 66 -6.42 5.74 3.65
N ALA A 67 -5.16 5.62 3.25
CA ALA A 67 -4.68 6.22 2.00
C ALA A 67 -5.46 5.72 0.79
N ARG A 68 -5.66 4.40 0.68
CA ARG A 68 -6.44 3.78 -0.40
C ARG A 68 -7.88 4.27 -0.40
N GLN A 69 -8.52 4.36 0.78
CA GLN A 69 -9.87 4.92 0.89
C GLN A 69 -9.93 6.37 0.40
N ALA A 70 -8.98 7.20 0.81
CA ALA A 70 -8.93 8.61 0.41
C ALA A 70 -8.72 8.76 -1.11
N TYR A 71 -7.79 8.02 -1.72
CA TYR A 71 -7.60 8.06 -3.17
C TYR A 71 -8.81 7.53 -3.95
N ASN A 72 -9.51 6.51 -3.45
CA ASN A 72 -10.77 6.05 -4.03
C ASN A 72 -11.85 7.14 -3.98
N GLN A 73 -11.94 7.91 -2.89
CA GLN A 73 -12.85 9.06 -2.85
C GLN A 73 -12.43 10.14 -3.85
N THR A 74 -11.14 10.41 -4.03
CA THR A 74 -10.68 11.31 -5.12
C THR A 74 -11.18 10.85 -6.48
N LEU A 75 -11.07 9.55 -6.79
CA LEU A 75 -11.54 9.01 -8.07
C LEU A 75 -13.06 8.99 -8.20
N LYS A 76 -13.80 8.91 -7.09
CA LYS A 76 -15.26 9.02 -7.10
C LYS A 76 -15.72 10.41 -7.57
N TYR A 77 -15.06 11.48 -7.09
CA TYR A 77 -15.41 12.86 -7.46
C TYR A 77 -14.68 13.35 -8.72
N ASN A 78 -13.49 12.82 -9.00
CA ASN A 78 -12.70 13.11 -10.20
C ASN A 78 -12.09 11.80 -10.76
N PRO A 79 -12.84 11.07 -11.61
CA PRO A 79 -12.40 9.80 -12.19
C PRO A 79 -11.13 9.88 -13.06
N ASN A 80 -10.78 11.09 -13.52
CA ASN A 80 -9.64 11.34 -14.38
C ASN A 80 -8.39 11.80 -13.61
N ASN A 81 -8.42 11.79 -12.27
CA ASN A 81 -7.27 12.15 -11.46
C ASN A 81 -6.15 11.11 -11.60
N SER A 82 -5.15 11.43 -12.43
CA SER A 82 -4.01 10.55 -12.70
C SER A 82 -3.11 10.36 -11.49
N ILE A 83 -3.06 11.33 -10.57
CA ILE A 83 -2.27 11.25 -9.35
C ILE A 83 -2.86 10.19 -8.41
N ALA A 84 -4.18 10.20 -8.21
CA ALA A 84 -4.85 9.21 -7.38
C ALA A 84 -4.71 7.79 -7.95
N LYS A 85 -4.85 7.60 -9.28
CA LYS A 85 -4.62 6.30 -9.94
C LYS A 85 -3.20 5.78 -9.70
N LYS A 86 -2.18 6.60 -9.99
CA LYS A 86 -0.77 6.22 -9.79
C LYS A 86 -0.46 5.83 -8.36
N ASN A 87 -1.02 6.55 -7.38
CA ASN A 87 -0.81 6.21 -5.97
C ASN A 87 -1.54 4.92 -5.57
N LEU A 88 -2.76 4.68 -6.06
CA LEU A 88 -3.47 3.41 -5.83
C LEU A 88 -2.73 2.22 -6.44
N ASP A 89 -2.19 2.37 -7.65
CA ASP A 89 -1.40 1.33 -8.30
C ASP A 89 -0.16 1.00 -7.45
N ARG A 90 0.58 2.02 -7.00
CA ARG A 90 1.72 1.87 -6.09
C ARG A 90 1.34 1.17 -4.78
N LEU A 91 0.23 1.58 -4.16
CA LEU A 91 -0.26 0.96 -2.92
C LEU A 91 -0.75 -0.48 -3.13
N SER A 92 -1.12 -0.87 -4.35
CA SER A 92 -1.54 -2.23 -4.67
C SER A 92 -0.31 -3.14 -4.84
N MET A 93 0.73 -2.64 -5.52
CA MET A 93 2.00 -3.35 -5.66
C MET A 93 2.66 -3.65 -4.30
N LEU A 94 2.66 -2.69 -3.38
CA LEU A 94 3.19 -2.88 -2.02
C LEU A 94 2.45 -3.99 -1.25
N GLN A 95 1.16 -4.19 -1.52
CA GLN A 95 0.38 -5.25 -0.88
C GLN A 95 0.68 -6.63 -1.48
N GLU A 96 0.90 -6.70 -2.79
CA GLU A 96 1.21 -7.94 -3.50
C GLU A 96 2.58 -8.51 -3.08
N GLU A 97 3.55 -7.64 -2.80
CA GLU A 97 4.84 -8.01 -2.20
C GLU A 97 4.70 -8.59 -0.78
N LEU A 98 3.78 -8.06 0.02
CA LEU A 98 3.44 -8.61 1.33
C LEU A 98 2.73 -9.97 1.21
N VAL A 99 1.83 -10.14 0.25
CA VAL A 99 1.11 -11.43 0.08
C VAL A 99 2.05 -12.52 -0.43
N THR A 100 2.95 -12.22 -1.36
CA THR A 100 3.93 -13.19 -1.89
C THR A 100 4.95 -13.64 -0.84
N THR A 101 5.36 -12.76 0.07
CA THR A 101 6.24 -13.11 1.20
C THR A 101 5.54 -13.95 2.27
N HIS A 102 4.22 -13.81 2.46
CA HIS A 102 3.45 -14.59 3.44
C HIS A 102 2.83 -15.88 2.84
N ALA A 103 2.62 -15.95 1.52
CA ALA A 103 2.22 -17.18 0.82
C ALA A 103 3.35 -18.22 0.76
N GLY A 104 4.62 -17.80 0.90
CA GLY A 104 5.75 -18.70 1.11
C GLY A 104 5.80 -19.37 2.50
N ALA A 105 4.91 -18.97 3.42
CA ALA A 105 4.72 -19.60 4.73
C ALA A 105 3.41 -20.40 4.79
N GLU A 106 2.88 -20.84 3.64
CA GLU A 106 1.99 -21.99 3.64
C GLU A 106 2.74 -23.16 4.27
N ARG A 107 2.16 -23.72 5.32
CA ARG A 107 2.63 -24.95 5.96
C ARG A 107 2.79 -26.00 4.85
N ILE A 108 4.01 -26.19 4.36
CA ILE A 108 4.33 -27.30 3.48
C ILE A 108 3.96 -28.54 4.30
N ASP A 109 2.92 -29.24 3.87
CA ASP A 109 2.52 -30.49 4.49
C ASP A 109 3.76 -31.41 4.46
N PRO A 110 4.26 -31.91 5.61
CA PRO A 110 5.44 -32.78 5.63
C PRO A 110 5.32 -34.01 4.73
N ARG A 111 4.09 -34.35 4.31
CA ARG A 111 3.79 -35.44 3.37
C ARG A 111 4.02 -35.09 1.90
N LEU A 112 4.27 -33.81 1.58
CA LEU A 112 4.69 -33.35 0.25
C LEU A 112 6.20 -33.53 0.02
N PHE A 113 6.94 -33.99 1.03
CA PHE A 113 8.27 -34.55 0.82
C PHE A 113 8.08 -35.89 0.11
N ILE A 114 8.01 -35.86 -1.22
CA ILE A 114 8.16 -37.06 -2.02
C ILE A 114 9.56 -37.57 -1.70
N GLU A 115 9.63 -38.70 -1.02
CA GLU A 115 10.83 -39.53 -0.97
C GLU A 115 11.23 -39.79 -2.42
N GLU A 116 12.19 -39.03 -2.93
CA GLU A 116 13.00 -39.49 -4.05
C GLU A 116 13.70 -40.74 -3.51
N THR A 117 13.09 -41.91 -3.70
CA THR A 117 13.71 -43.21 -3.47
C THR A 117 15.03 -43.20 -4.23
N GLY A 118 16.11 -42.95 -3.49
CA GLY A 118 17.46 -43.02 -4.00
C GLY A 118 17.61 -44.37 -4.65
N LYS A 119 17.98 -44.39 -5.94
CA LYS A 119 18.28 -45.61 -6.69
C LYS A 119 19.43 -46.35 -6.00
N THR A 120 19.10 -47.17 -5.03
CA THR A 120 20.05 -48.09 -4.40
C THR A 120 20.15 -49.29 -5.34
N GLY A 121 21.11 -49.24 -6.25
CA GLY A 121 21.50 -50.41 -7.03
C GLY A 121 22.36 -51.30 -6.15
N THR A 122 21.84 -52.46 -5.74
CA THR A 122 22.68 -53.51 -5.15
C THR A 122 23.40 -54.21 -6.29
N SER A 123 24.73 -54.08 -6.35
CA SER A 123 25.58 -54.87 -7.23
C SER A 123 26.26 -55.98 -6.42
N ASP A 124 26.05 -57.23 -6.81
CA ASP A 124 26.76 -58.37 -6.24
C ASP A 124 28.23 -58.35 -6.69
N LEU A 125 29.15 -58.42 -5.73
CA LEU A 125 30.59 -58.53 -5.99
C LEU A 125 30.93 -59.98 -6.35
N ILE A 126 31.15 -60.25 -7.63
CA ILE A 126 31.42 -61.61 -8.17
C ILE A 126 32.91 -61.99 -8.11
N ASN A 127 33.76 -61.19 -7.46
CA ASN A 127 35.17 -61.57 -7.33
C ASN A 127 35.79 -61.06 -6.03
N ILE A 128 35.80 -61.93 -5.01
CA ILE A 128 36.44 -61.70 -3.73
C ILE A 128 37.88 -62.21 -3.85
N ALA A 129 38.87 -61.38 -3.50
CA ALA A 129 40.27 -61.80 -3.51
C ALA A 129 40.51 -62.94 -2.49
N PRO A 130 41.33 -63.96 -2.84
CA PRO A 130 41.58 -65.09 -1.95
C PRO A 130 42.39 -64.67 -0.71
N THR A 131 42.03 -65.25 0.43
CA THR A 131 42.54 -64.94 1.78
C THR A 131 44.01 -65.30 2.03
N SER A 132 44.79 -65.56 0.99
CA SER A 132 46.21 -65.96 1.10
C SER A 132 47.20 -64.78 1.11
N ILE A 133 46.73 -63.55 1.33
CA ILE A 133 47.59 -62.39 1.56
C ILE A 133 47.11 -61.67 2.82
N LEU A 134 47.36 -62.31 3.97
CA LEU A 134 47.53 -61.65 5.27
C LEU A 134 48.78 -62.24 5.92
#